data_AF-A0A355DEU5-F1
#
_entry.id   AF-A0A355DEU5-F1
#
_cell.length_a   1.000
_cell.length_b   1.000
_cell.length_c   1.000
_cell.angle_alpha   90.00
_cell.angle_beta   90.00
_cell.angle_gamma   90.00
#
_symmetry.space_group_name_H-M   'P 1'
#
loop_
_entity.id
_entity.type
_entity.pdbx_description
1 polymer ?
#
loop_
_entity_poly.entity_id
_entity_poly.type
_entity_poly.pdbx_seq_one_letter_code
_entity_poly.pdbx_strand_id
1 'polypeptide(L)'
;DSVKEGLLESLRDLGYDPVFHLIGCEGTTTCRVGREVVVDRMIAAGTDVVFPALNIVSLPGLIGEMAARGMPKPVILQSGFNGQSDNLAAGRVAAYSGVEAGRYYDGTLIVDSAQAGGADNPEFTPSPFDGMCNTEFTGMGGDEYDPGSAAYAMVTSVCTLMRMTARAVFDAGPDPRRRDVHHALQHLGPVDMGGMVPASTGHDNYVVPDAVRFMEYRYPCRRGSVADSPAAEDTGCVVATSDFMPLG
;
A
#
# COMPACT_ATOMS: atom_id res chain seq x y z
N ASP A 1 4.10 -11.58 15.55
CA ASP A 1 3.58 -10.91 16.75
C ASP A 1 2.77 -9.66 16.42
N SER A 2 3.23 -8.79 15.52
CA SER A 2 2.54 -7.55 15.14
C SER A 2 1.08 -7.67 14.66
N VAL A 3 0.69 -8.70 13.89
CA VAL A 3 -0.72 -8.90 13.48
C VAL A 3 -1.59 -9.36 14.66
N LYS A 4 -1.03 -10.13 15.58
CA LYS A 4 -1.79 -10.62 16.74
C LYS A 4 -2.06 -9.47 17.72
N GLU A 5 -1.03 -8.71 18.08
CA GLU A 5 -1.13 -7.59 19.01
C GLU A 5 -1.84 -6.39 18.35
N GLY A 6 -1.46 -6.00 17.13
CA GLY A 6 -1.99 -4.79 16.50
C GLY A 6 -3.43 -4.91 15.97
N LEU A 7 -3.85 -6.11 15.55
CA LEU A 7 -5.18 -6.31 14.95
C LEU A 7 -6.08 -7.23 15.78
N LEU A 8 -5.64 -8.43 16.14
CA LEU A 8 -6.53 -9.39 16.80
C LEU A 8 -6.89 -8.96 18.23
N GLU A 9 -5.95 -8.41 19.00
CA GLU A 9 -6.22 -7.90 20.34
C GLU A 9 -7.08 -6.64 20.29
N SER A 10 -6.75 -5.68 19.41
CA SER A 10 -7.59 -4.50 19.17
C SER A 10 -9.04 -4.85 18.82
N LEU A 11 -9.26 -5.86 17.96
CA LEU A 11 -10.60 -6.32 17.63
C LEU A 11 -11.32 -6.96 18.82
N ARG A 12 -10.60 -7.71 19.67
CA ARG A 12 -11.18 -8.30 20.89
C ARG A 12 -11.56 -7.23 21.91
N ASP A 13 -10.73 -6.20 22.08
CA ASP A 13 -11.01 -5.07 22.96
C ASP A 13 -12.25 -4.29 22.50
N LEU A 14 -12.51 -4.27 21.19
CA LEU A 14 -13.72 -3.73 20.59
C LEU A 14 -14.93 -4.68 20.65
N GLY A 15 -14.78 -5.88 21.24
CA GLY A 15 -15.85 -6.85 21.46
C GLY A 15 -16.10 -7.81 20.28
N TYR A 16 -15.21 -7.87 19.29
CA TYR A 16 -15.28 -8.84 18.19
C TYR A 16 -14.59 -10.16 18.55
N ASP A 17 -14.98 -11.24 17.87
CA ASP A 17 -14.33 -12.57 17.99
C ASP A 17 -13.53 -12.91 16.71
N PRO A 18 -12.31 -12.34 16.55
CA PRO A 18 -11.55 -12.51 15.33
C PRO A 18 -10.92 -13.90 15.23
N VAL A 19 -11.14 -14.57 14.10
CA VAL A 19 -10.52 -15.85 13.77
C VAL A 19 -9.30 -15.62 12.87
N PHE A 20 -8.16 -16.20 13.25
CA PHE A 20 -6.94 -16.12 12.47
C PHE A 20 -6.75 -17.36 11.58
N HIS A 21 -6.60 -17.13 10.28
CA HIS A 21 -6.37 -18.18 9.29
C HIS A 21 -4.96 -18.05 8.69
N LEU A 22 -4.29 -19.19 8.52
CA LEU A 22 -2.96 -19.27 7.88
C LEU A 22 -3.07 -19.92 6.51
N ILE A 23 -2.40 -19.32 5.53
CA ILE A 23 -2.22 -19.89 4.19
C ILE A 23 -0.72 -20.15 4.01
N GLY A 24 -0.37 -21.40 3.71
CA GLY A 24 1.03 -21.82 3.61
C GLY A 24 1.68 -21.42 2.28
N CYS A 25 2.96 -21.07 2.32
CA CYS A 25 3.75 -20.68 1.14
C CYS A 25 4.76 -21.75 0.66
N GLU A 26 4.93 -22.85 1.42
CA GLU A 26 5.83 -23.97 1.06
C GLU A 26 7.27 -23.56 0.72
N GLY A 27 7.79 -22.51 1.37
CA GLY A 27 9.13 -21.99 1.07
C GLY A 27 9.21 -21.14 -0.20
N THR A 28 8.09 -20.84 -0.84
CA THR A 28 7.98 -19.90 -1.96
C THR A 28 7.45 -18.53 -1.52
N THR A 29 7.49 -17.55 -2.42
CA THR A 29 6.92 -16.22 -2.18
C THR A 29 5.39 -16.18 -2.35
N THR A 30 4.79 -17.20 -2.97
CA THR A 30 3.35 -17.27 -3.24
C THR A 30 2.67 -18.24 -2.28
N CYS A 31 1.79 -17.73 -1.44
CA CYS A 31 1.06 -18.52 -0.45
C CYS A 31 -0.25 -19.04 -1.03
N ARG A 32 -0.42 -20.36 -1.01
CA ARG A 32 -1.57 -21.06 -1.62
C ARG A 32 -2.09 -22.25 -0.83
N VAL A 33 -1.29 -22.84 0.06
CA VAL A 33 -1.65 -24.09 0.73
C VAL A 33 -2.73 -23.86 1.78
N GLY A 34 -3.80 -24.66 1.70
CA GLY A 34 -4.93 -24.57 2.62
C GLY A 34 -5.85 -23.39 2.34
N ARG A 35 -5.67 -22.68 1.22
CA ARG A 35 -6.49 -21.54 0.85
C ARG A 35 -7.96 -21.93 0.69
N GLU A 36 -8.21 -23.04 0.00
CA GLU A 36 -9.53 -23.62 -0.17
C GLU A 36 -10.20 -23.96 1.17
N VAL A 37 -9.44 -24.54 2.11
CA VAL A 37 -9.93 -24.86 3.45
C VAL A 37 -10.27 -23.60 4.24
N VAL A 38 -9.47 -22.54 4.10
CA VAL A 38 -9.73 -21.24 4.72
C VAL A 38 -11.01 -20.62 4.16
N VAL A 39 -11.20 -20.62 2.83
CA VAL A 39 -12.42 -20.10 2.20
C VAL A 39 -13.65 -20.90 2.62
N ASP A 40 -13.58 -22.23 2.64
CA ASP A 40 -14.69 -23.08 3.09
C ASP A 40 -15.07 -22.78 4.56
N ARG A 41 -14.09 -22.51 5.43
CA ARG A 41 -14.34 -22.08 6.82
C ARG A 41 -14.99 -20.70 6.90
N MET A 42 -14.54 -19.75 6.08
CA MET A 42 -15.13 -18.40 6.06
C MET A 42 -16.59 -18.44 5.60
N ILE A 43 -16.90 -19.25 4.58
CA ILE A 43 -18.27 -19.48 4.10
C ILE A 43 -19.12 -20.13 5.20
N ALA A 44 -18.62 -21.20 5.83
CA ALA A 44 -19.36 -21.90 6.88
C ALA A 44 -19.63 -21.02 8.12
N ALA A 45 -18.71 -20.11 8.43
CA ALA A 45 -18.86 -19.15 9.52
C ALA A 45 -19.75 -17.96 9.18
N GLY A 46 -20.12 -17.74 7.91
CA GLY A 46 -20.83 -16.54 7.47
C GLY A 46 -20.01 -15.26 7.72
N THR A 47 -18.72 -15.28 7.40
CA THR A 47 -17.79 -14.19 7.72
C THR A 47 -18.22 -12.86 7.07
N ASP A 48 -18.44 -11.83 7.89
CA ASP A 48 -18.86 -10.50 7.43
C ASP A 48 -17.69 -9.56 7.09
N VAL A 49 -16.53 -9.75 7.73
CA VAL A 49 -15.35 -8.87 7.58
C VAL A 49 -14.10 -9.72 7.40
N VAL A 50 -13.26 -9.35 6.43
CA VAL A 50 -11.97 -10.01 6.16
C VAL A 50 -10.84 -8.99 6.15
N PHE A 51 -9.75 -9.30 6.88
CA PHE A 51 -8.49 -8.55 6.88
C PHE A 51 -7.37 -9.38 6.24
N PRO A 52 -7.12 -9.29 4.93
CA PRO A 52 -6.17 -10.17 4.27
C PRO A 52 -4.73 -9.65 4.43
N ALA A 53 -3.98 -10.22 5.37
CA ALA A 53 -2.55 -9.92 5.56
C ALA A 53 -1.65 -10.74 4.60
N LEU A 54 -1.85 -10.58 3.29
CA LEU A 54 -1.13 -11.32 2.25
C LEU A 54 -0.26 -10.39 1.41
N ASN A 55 0.82 -10.91 0.85
CA ASN A 55 1.65 -10.17 -0.09
C ASN A 55 0.98 -10.01 -1.46
N ILE A 56 1.57 -9.13 -2.27
CA ILE A 56 1.10 -8.74 -3.61
C ILE A 56 0.86 -9.90 -4.58
N VAL A 57 1.53 -11.05 -4.42
CA VAL A 57 1.35 -12.23 -5.30
C VAL A 57 0.42 -13.29 -4.73
N SER A 58 0.11 -13.23 -3.43
CA SER A 58 -0.73 -14.23 -2.75
C SER A 58 -2.17 -13.74 -2.60
N LEU A 59 -2.38 -12.43 -2.40
CA LEU A 59 -3.71 -11.84 -2.27
C LEU A 59 -4.63 -12.17 -3.45
N PRO A 60 -4.22 -12.00 -4.73
CA PRO A 60 -5.08 -12.31 -5.87
C PRO A 60 -5.69 -13.70 -5.79
N GLY A 61 -4.87 -14.70 -5.45
CA GLY A 61 -5.32 -16.09 -5.34
C GLY A 61 -6.38 -16.32 -4.27
N LEU A 62 -6.32 -15.62 -3.12
CA LEU A 62 -7.37 -15.67 -2.09
C LEU A 62 -8.68 -15.09 -2.61
N ILE A 63 -8.62 -13.91 -3.21
CA ILE A 63 -9.79 -13.23 -3.78
C ILE A 63 -10.43 -14.07 -4.88
N GLY A 64 -9.61 -14.65 -5.77
CA GLY A 64 -10.06 -15.56 -6.81
C GLY A 64 -10.78 -16.79 -6.27
N GLU A 65 -10.26 -17.42 -5.21
CA GLU A 65 -10.91 -18.58 -4.58
C GLU A 65 -12.23 -18.18 -3.92
N MET A 66 -12.29 -17.06 -3.20
CA MET A 66 -13.53 -16.56 -2.59
C MET A 66 -14.62 -16.32 -3.64
N ALA A 67 -14.26 -15.66 -4.75
CA ALA A 67 -15.17 -15.42 -5.87
C ALA A 67 -15.62 -16.72 -6.53
N ALA A 68 -14.70 -17.65 -6.83
CA ALA A 68 -14.99 -18.91 -7.49
C ALA A 68 -15.90 -19.83 -6.65
N ARG A 69 -15.80 -19.76 -5.32
CA ARG A 69 -16.66 -20.51 -4.39
C ARG A 69 -18.02 -19.84 -4.14
N GLY A 70 -18.28 -18.68 -4.73
CA GLY A 70 -19.53 -17.94 -4.54
C GLY A 70 -19.73 -17.45 -3.12
N MET A 71 -18.64 -17.20 -2.37
CA MET A 71 -18.73 -16.63 -1.03
C MET A 71 -19.41 -15.26 -1.10
N PRO A 72 -20.52 -15.00 -0.37
CA PRO A 72 -21.10 -13.66 -0.29
C PRO A 72 -20.00 -12.65 0.09
N LYS A 73 -19.94 -11.52 -0.62
CA LYS A 73 -18.83 -10.59 -0.49
C LYS A 73 -18.79 -9.99 0.93
N PRO A 74 -17.74 -10.27 1.73
CA PRO A 74 -17.56 -9.60 3.02
C PRO A 74 -17.08 -8.17 2.81
N VAL A 75 -17.14 -7.36 3.86
CA VAL A 75 -16.35 -6.12 3.92
C VAL A 75 -14.88 -6.52 3.98
N ILE A 76 -14.13 -6.23 2.92
CA ILE A 76 -12.69 -6.45 2.90
C ILE A 76 -12.01 -5.16 3.34
N LEU A 77 -11.16 -5.27 4.36
CA LEU A 77 -10.37 -4.18 4.90
C LEU A 77 -8.89 -4.49 4.69
N GLN A 78 -8.21 -3.63 3.94
CA GLN A 78 -6.78 -3.73 3.64
C GLN A 78 -5.99 -2.62 4.30
N SER A 79 -4.69 -2.87 4.42
CA SER A 79 -3.69 -1.84 4.72
C SER A 79 -2.68 -1.75 3.59
N GLY A 80 -1.80 -0.75 3.60
CA GLY A 80 -0.64 -0.69 2.69
C GLY A 80 0.40 -1.79 2.90
N PHE A 81 0.17 -2.76 3.80
CA PHE A 81 1.10 -3.84 4.08
C PHE A 81 1.51 -4.57 2.79
N ASN A 82 2.83 -4.69 2.55
CA ASN A 82 3.40 -5.25 1.32
C ASN A 82 2.94 -4.56 0.00
N GLY A 83 2.66 -3.26 0.04
CA GLY A 83 2.33 -2.47 -1.15
C GLY A 83 0.91 -2.64 -1.66
N GLN A 84 -0.02 -3.18 -0.86
CA GLN A 84 -1.40 -3.46 -1.33
C GLN A 84 -2.21 -2.18 -1.65
N SER A 85 -1.71 -1.01 -1.29
CA SER A 85 -2.26 0.30 -1.64
C SER A 85 -1.76 0.84 -2.98
N ASP A 86 -0.81 0.16 -3.64
CA ASP A 86 -0.25 0.61 -4.92
C ASP A 86 -1.03 0.07 -6.14
N ASN A 87 -0.92 0.77 -7.27
CA ASN A 87 -1.59 0.34 -8.51
C ASN A 87 -1.00 -0.95 -9.10
N LEU A 88 0.25 -1.29 -8.79
CA LEU A 88 0.87 -2.54 -9.25
C LEU A 88 0.20 -3.76 -8.58
N ALA A 89 -0.13 -3.65 -7.31
CA ALA A 89 -0.82 -4.64 -6.51
C ALA A 89 -2.29 -4.73 -6.93
N ALA A 90 -2.95 -3.58 -7.08
CA ALA A 90 -4.32 -3.53 -7.57
C ALA A 90 -4.45 -4.20 -8.95
N GLY A 91 -3.56 -3.88 -9.89
CA GLY A 91 -3.57 -4.50 -11.22
C GLY A 91 -3.47 -6.03 -11.21
N ARG A 92 -2.84 -6.62 -10.19
CA ARG A 92 -2.61 -8.06 -10.10
C ARG A 92 -3.82 -8.88 -9.69
N VAL A 93 -4.83 -8.29 -9.05
CA VAL A 93 -6.03 -9.03 -8.63
C VAL A 93 -6.73 -9.63 -9.85
N ALA A 94 -7.13 -8.78 -10.80
CA ALA A 94 -7.75 -9.23 -12.04
C ALA A 94 -6.75 -9.96 -12.95
N ALA A 95 -5.51 -9.48 -13.06
CA ALA A 95 -4.52 -10.09 -13.95
C ALA A 95 -4.15 -11.52 -13.55
N TYR A 96 -4.10 -11.85 -12.25
CA TYR A 96 -3.69 -13.19 -11.78
C TYR A 96 -4.87 -14.09 -11.42
N SER A 97 -6.08 -13.55 -11.22
CA SER A 97 -7.23 -14.34 -10.77
C SER A 97 -8.51 -14.10 -11.59
N GLY A 98 -8.40 -13.36 -12.68
CA GLY A 98 -9.45 -13.15 -13.66
C GLY A 98 -10.41 -12.00 -13.33
N VAL A 99 -11.19 -11.61 -14.32
CA VAL A 99 -12.17 -10.51 -14.26
C VAL A 99 -13.16 -10.65 -13.10
N GLU A 100 -13.62 -11.87 -12.81
CA GLU A 100 -14.56 -12.10 -11.71
C GLU A 100 -13.94 -11.81 -10.35
N ALA A 101 -12.64 -12.09 -10.15
CA ALA A 101 -11.93 -11.69 -8.93
C ALA A 101 -11.81 -10.16 -8.84
N GLY A 102 -11.55 -9.49 -9.96
CA GLY A 102 -11.55 -8.03 -10.05
C GLY A 102 -12.88 -7.41 -9.62
N ARG A 103 -13.99 -7.91 -10.18
CA ARG A 103 -15.36 -7.48 -9.83
C ARG A 103 -15.72 -7.79 -8.38
N TYR A 104 -15.30 -8.96 -7.89
CA TYR A 104 -15.55 -9.35 -6.50
C TYR A 104 -14.83 -8.42 -5.51
N TYR A 105 -13.62 -7.98 -5.87
CA TYR A 105 -12.78 -7.12 -5.04
C TYR A 105 -13.10 -5.63 -5.14
N ASP A 106 -13.80 -5.20 -6.19
CA ASP A 106 -14.23 -3.81 -6.44
C ASP A 106 -14.90 -3.17 -5.22
N GLY A 107 -14.50 -2.00 -4.75
CA GLY A 107 -15.03 -1.37 -3.53
C GLY A 107 -14.40 -1.86 -2.22
N THR A 108 -13.29 -2.62 -2.28
CA THR A 108 -12.50 -2.95 -1.07
C THR A 108 -11.92 -1.69 -0.45
N LEU A 109 -12.06 -1.53 0.86
CA LEU A 109 -11.53 -0.39 1.59
C LEU A 109 -10.07 -0.63 1.97
N ILE A 110 -9.23 0.36 1.75
CA ILE A 110 -7.80 0.34 2.07
C ILE A 110 -7.52 1.53 3.00
N VAL A 111 -6.85 1.28 4.12
CA VAL A 111 -6.38 2.31 5.04
C VAL A 111 -4.85 2.34 5.00
N ASP A 112 -4.29 3.45 4.55
CA ASP A 112 -2.83 3.58 4.43
C ASP A 112 -2.37 5.04 4.44
N SER A 113 -1.07 5.24 4.61
CA SER A 113 -0.42 6.54 4.46
C SER A 113 0.09 6.79 3.04
N ALA A 114 0.04 5.83 2.11
CA ALA A 114 0.56 6.03 0.76
C ALA A 114 -0.30 7.00 -0.08
N GLN A 115 0.34 7.61 -1.08
CA GLN A 115 -0.37 8.24 -2.19
C GLN A 115 -1.12 7.19 -3.00
N ALA A 116 -2.26 7.56 -3.60
CA ALA A 116 -3.20 6.65 -4.23
C ALA A 116 -3.08 6.88 -5.71
N GLY A 117 -3.23 5.80 -6.47
CA GLY A 117 -3.12 5.85 -7.91
C GLY A 117 -1.70 5.60 -8.40
N GLY A 118 -1.41 6.19 -9.55
CA GLY A 118 -0.27 5.88 -10.41
C GLY A 118 -0.67 6.11 -11.86
N ALA A 119 0.18 5.73 -12.81
CA ALA A 119 0.04 6.06 -14.24
C ALA A 119 -1.31 5.62 -14.84
N ASP A 120 -1.91 4.57 -14.29
CA ASP A 120 -3.17 4.00 -14.75
C ASP A 120 -4.43 4.65 -14.16
N ASN A 121 -4.28 5.55 -13.18
CA ASN A 121 -5.40 6.27 -12.56
C ASN A 121 -5.49 7.69 -13.17
N PRO A 122 -6.59 8.06 -13.87
CA PRO A 122 -6.71 9.39 -14.46
C PRO A 122 -6.83 10.53 -13.46
N GLU A 123 -7.17 10.22 -12.21
CA GLU A 123 -7.23 11.20 -11.13
C GLU A 123 -5.84 11.39 -10.47
N PHE A 124 -4.83 10.61 -10.88
CA PHE A 124 -3.48 10.73 -10.33
C PHE A 124 -2.79 12.00 -10.82
N THR A 125 -2.33 12.79 -9.86
CA THR A 125 -1.42 13.90 -10.11
C THR A 125 -0.21 13.74 -9.19
N PRO A 126 1.02 13.72 -9.72
CA PRO A 126 2.22 13.75 -8.88
C PRO A 126 2.19 14.94 -7.95
N SER A 127 2.67 14.75 -6.72
CA SER A 127 2.82 15.87 -5.81
C SER A 127 3.99 16.76 -6.22
N PRO A 128 4.05 18.02 -5.76
CA PRO A 128 5.18 18.92 -6.02
C PRO A 128 6.52 18.32 -5.56
N PHE A 129 6.52 17.55 -4.48
CA PHE A 129 7.72 16.86 -3.99
C PHE A 129 8.18 15.77 -4.96
N ASP A 130 7.25 14.97 -5.49
CA ASP A 130 7.58 13.92 -6.47
C ASP A 130 8.18 14.53 -7.75
N GLY A 131 7.60 15.63 -8.21
CA GLY A 131 8.08 16.39 -9.36
C GLY A 131 9.48 16.95 -9.17
N MET A 132 9.76 17.53 -8.00
CA MET A 132 11.09 18.03 -7.64
C MET A 132 12.13 16.90 -7.61
N CYS A 133 11.82 15.78 -6.96
CA CYS A 133 12.74 14.64 -6.87
C CYS A 133 13.09 14.05 -8.24
N ASN A 134 12.09 13.89 -9.12
CA ASN A 134 12.33 13.36 -10.47
C ASN A 134 13.08 14.37 -11.34
N THR A 135 12.79 15.67 -11.21
CA THR A 135 13.53 16.73 -11.91
C THR A 135 15.01 16.76 -11.49
N GLU A 136 15.30 16.62 -10.20
CA GLU A 136 16.67 16.56 -9.68
C GLU A 136 17.40 15.32 -10.20
N PHE A 137 16.75 14.16 -10.20
CA PHE A 137 17.33 12.91 -10.71
C PHE A 137 17.70 13.02 -12.20
N THR A 138 16.78 13.50 -13.04
CA THR A 138 17.04 13.74 -14.46
C THR A 138 18.13 14.81 -14.66
N GLY A 139 18.14 15.87 -13.85
CA GLY A 139 19.16 16.93 -13.89
C GLY A 139 20.59 16.43 -13.61
N MET A 140 20.74 15.34 -12.85
CA MET A 140 22.03 14.67 -12.61
C MET A 140 22.43 13.66 -13.71
N GLY A 141 21.65 13.57 -14.80
CA GLY A 141 21.86 12.62 -15.89
C GLY A 141 21.15 11.28 -15.72
N GLY A 142 20.20 11.19 -14.79
CA GLY A 142 19.29 10.04 -14.67
C GLY A 142 18.26 10.00 -15.80
N ASP A 143 17.60 8.85 -15.95
CA ASP A 143 16.53 8.67 -16.93
C ASP A 143 15.29 9.51 -16.56
N GLU A 144 14.49 9.83 -17.58
CA GLU A 144 13.14 10.39 -17.41
C GLU A 144 12.13 9.24 -17.28
N TYR A 145 11.26 9.31 -16.28
CA TYR A 145 10.21 8.31 -16.05
C TYR A 145 8.82 8.92 -16.11
N ASP A 146 7.86 8.16 -16.63
CA ASP A 146 6.48 8.60 -16.71
C ASP A 146 5.89 8.81 -15.29
N PRO A 147 5.23 9.96 -15.05
CA PRO A 147 4.44 10.19 -13.84
C PRO A 147 3.52 9.03 -13.47
N GLY A 148 3.66 8.55 -12.22
CA GLY A 148 2.84 7.47 -11.69
C GLY A 148 3.31 6.06 -12.08
N SER A 149 4.41 5.93 -12.83
CA SER A 149 5.08 4.65 -13.00
C SER A 149 5.79 4.22 -11.71
N ALA A 150 6.06 2.91 -11.58
CA ALA A 150 6.82 2.39 -10.44
C ALA A 150 8.24 2.97 -10.36
N ALA A 151 8.87 3.26 -11.51
CA ALA A 151 10.19 3.87 -11.56
C ALA A 151 10.17 5.33 -11.03
N TYR A 152 9.17 6.12 -11.44
CA TYR A 152 8.96 7.47 -10.93
C TYR A 152 8.75 7.49 -9.40
N ALA A 153 7.93 6.56 -8.88
CA ALA A 153 7.71 6.40 -7.44
C ALA A 153 8.97 5.95 -6.68
N MET A 154 9.81 5.11 -7.31
CA MET A 154 11.08 4.67 -6.74
C MET A 154 12.07 5.84 -6.60
N VAL A 155 12.19 6.71 -7.62
CA VAL A 155 13.02 7.92 -7.56
C VAL A 155 12.58 8.81 -6.39
N THR A 156 11.28 9.05 -6.24
CA THR A 156 10.72 9.79 -5.11
C THR A 156 11.07 9.15 -3.77
N SER A 157 10.96 7.83 -3.66
CA SER A 157 11.26 7.09 -2.42
C SER A 157 12.74 7.23 -2.02
N VAL A 158 13.65 7.09 -2.98
CA VAL A 158 15.10 7.28 -2.75
C VAL A 158 15.41 8.72 -2.39
N CYS A 159 14.82 9.69 -3.11
CA CYS A 159 14.97 11.11 -2.83
C CYS A 159 14.52 11.47 -1.40
N THR A 160 13.38 10.93 -0.96
CA THR A 160 12.88 11.07 0.43
C THR A 160 13.93 10.62 1.45
N LEU A 161 14.43 9.39 1.29
CA LEU A 161 15.45 8.81 2.19
C LEU A 161 16.74 9.63 2.20
N MET A 162 17.21 10.07 1.03
CA MET A 162 18.43 10.87 0.91
C MET A 162 18.27 12.25 1.54
N ARG A 163 17.12 12.92 1.36
CA ARG A 163 16.86 14.23 2.00
C ARG A 163 16.80 14.11 3.52
N MET A 164 16.12 13.10 4.06
CA MET A 164 16.09 12.86 5.51
C MET A 164 17.49 12.57 6.05
N THR A 165 18.26 11.73 5.35
CA THR A 165 19.64 11.39 5.74
C THR A 165 20.55 12.63 5.70
N ALA A 166 20.49 13.41 4.62
CA ALA A 166 21.30 14.61 4.46
C ALA A 166 20.99 15.64 5.55
N ARG A 167 19.70 15.83 5.88
CA ARG A 167 19.28 16.71 6.97
C ARG A 167 19.78 16.21 8.33
N ALA A 168 19.67 14.91 8.62
CA ALA A 168 20.19 14.33 9.86
C ALA A 168 21.72 14.49 9.98
N VAL A 169 22.46 14.32 8.89
CA VAL A 169 23.92 14.55 8.88
C VAL A 169 24.25 16.02 9.10
N PHE A 170 23.48 16.93 8.50
CA PHE A 170 23.66 18.37 8.68
C PHE A 170 23.38 18.79 10.15
N ASP A 171 22.26 18.33 10.72
CA ASP A 171 21.84 18.64 12.09
C ASP A 171 22.77 18.02 13.15
N ALA A 172 23.49 16.94 12.82
CA ALA A 172 24.48 16.32 13.69
C ALA A 172 25.78 17.15 13.85
N GLY A 173 25.99 18.17 13.02
CA GLY A 173 27.16 19.05 13.05
C GLY A 173 28.43 18.45 12.42
N PRO A 174 29.57 19.16 12.50
CA PRO A 174 30.82 18.74 11.86
C PRO A 174 31.41 17.49 12.50
N ASP A 175 32.06 16.64 11.68
CA ASP A 175 32.67 15.37 12.06
C ASP A 175 31.78 14.46 12.95
N PRO A 176 30.53 14.19 12.54
CA PRO A 176 29.57 13.51 13.40
C PRO A 176 29.93 12.03 13.54
N ARG A 177 29.67 11.44 14.71
CA ARG A 177 29.69 9.99 14.85
C ARG A 177 28.33 9.43 14.44
N ARG A 178 28.29 8.12 14.17
CA ARG A 178 27.03 7.40 13.84
C ARG A 178 25.90 7.67 14.84
N ARG A 179 26.21 7.74 16.13
CA ARG A 179 25.21 8.01 17.18
C ARG A 179 24.64 9.42 17.11
N ASP A 180 25.45 10.40 16.69
CA ASP A 180 25.04 11.79 16.61
C ASP A 180 24.08 11.97 15.42
N VAL A 181 24.35 11.31 14.28
CA VAL A 181 23.42 11.24 13.13
C VAL A 181 22.14 10.48 13.47
N HIS A 182 22.23 9.37 14.20
CA HIS A 182 21.04 8.61 14.62
C HIS A 182 20.14 9.44 15.54
N HIS A 183 20.74 10.14 16.50
CA HIS A 183 20.01 11.05 17.37
C HIS A 183 19.36 12.17 16.56
N ALA A 184 20.07 12.79 15.62
CA ALA A 184 19.50 13.83 14.75
C ALA A 184 18.33 13.29 13.91
N LEU A 185 18.46 12.09 13.33
CA LEU A 185 17.41 11.43 12.55
C LEU A 185 16.14 11.16 13.37
N GLN A 186 16.28 10.88 14.66
CA GLN A 186 15.15 10.68 15.58
C GLN A 186 14.46 12.01 15.99
N HIS A 187 15.01 13.15 15.59
CA HIS A 187 14.57 14.48 16.04
C HIS A 187 14.50 15.49 14.89
N LEU A 188 14.28 15.06 13.63
CA LEU A 188 14.12 16.02 12.52
C LEU A 188 12.80 16.80 12.62
N GLY A 189 11.82 16.33 13.40
CA GLY A 189 10.47 16.89 13.36
C GLY A 189 9.84 16.63 11.99
N PRO A 190 9.07 17.58 11.41
CA PRO A 190 8.43 17.42 10.11
C PRO A 190 9.42 17.07 9.00
N VAL A 191 9.08 16.12 8.13
CA VAL A 191 9.87 15.71 6.98
C VAL A 191 9.03 15.67 5.71
N ASP A 192 9.65 16.01 4.57
CA ASP A 192 8.99 15.89 3.27
C ASP A 192 9.01 14.42 2.83
N MET A 193 7.86 13.91 2.36
CA MET A 193 7.75 12.58 1.76
C MET A 193 7.02 12.60 0.43
N GLY A 194 7.27 11.55 -0.36
CA GLY A 194 6.51 11.28 -1.58
C GLY A 194 5.01 11.36 -1.39
N GLY A 195 4.30 11.94 -2.36
CA GLY A 195 2.86 12.17 -2.29
C GLY A 195 2.42 13.22 -1.26
N MET A 196 3.34 14.00 -0.69
CA MET A 196 3.08 14.98 0.38
C MET A 196 2.37 14.37 1.59
N VAL A 197 2.72 13.13 1.92
CA VAL A 197 2.21 12.44 3.10
C VAL A 197 2.66 13.22 4.34
N PRO A 198 1.72 13.61 5.24
CA PRO A 198 2.08 14.20 6.52
C PRO A 198 3.00 13.25 7.29
N ALA A 199 4.19 13.72 7.64
CA ALA A 199 5.22 12.89 8.21
C ALA A 199 6.18 13.67 9.11
N SER A 200 6.62 12.99 10.17
CA SER A 200 7.58 13.52 11.11
C SER A 200 8.47 12.42 11.68
N THR A 201 9.63 12.83 12.20
CA THR A 201 10.46 11.97 13.03
C THR A 201 10.56 12.59 14.42
N GLY A 202 10.36 11.76 15.43
CA GLY A 202 10.37 12.19 16.82
C GLY A 202 10.46 11.00 17.76
N HIS A 203 10.64 11.28 19.04
CA HIS A 203 10.64 10.25 20.09
C HIS A 203 9.34 9.42 20.09
N ASP A 204 8.23 10.00 19.65
CA ASP A 204 6.91 9.35 19.68
C ASP A 204 6.44 8.86 18.30
N ASN A 205 7.22 9.09 17.22
CA ASN A 205 6.91 8.58 15.88
C ASN A 205 8.14 7.90 15.24
N TYR A 206 8.15 6.56 15.30
CA TYR A 206 9.17 5.71 14.68
C TYR A 206 8.75 5.14 13.31
N VAL A 207 7.48 5.29 12.93
CA VAL A 207 6.95 4.78 11.65
C VAL A 207 7.06 5.81 10.53
N VAL A 208 7.18 7.10 10.87
CA VAL A 208 7.38 8.30 10.02
C VAL A 208 6.09 8.98 9.53
N PRO A 209 5.11 8.32 8.89
CA PRO A 209 3.82 8.95 8.62
C PRO A 209 3.13 9.39 9.91
N ASP A 210 2.54 10.59 9.89
CA ASP A 210 1.70 11.13 10.95
C ASP A 210 0.21 10.98 10.63
N ALA A 211 -0.13 10.47 9.44
CA ALA A 211 -1.50 10.40 8.97
C ALA A 211 -1.74 9.21 8.05
N VAL A 212 -2.98 8.74 8.04
CA VAL A 212 -3.51 7.73 7.11
C VAL A 212 -4.73 8.29 6.42
N ARG A 213 -5.20 7.62 5.38
CA ARG A 213 -6.44 7.99 4.70
C ARG A 213 -7.18 6.75 4.22
N PHE A 214 -8.45 6.96 3.90
CA PHE A 214 -9.25 5.97 3.22
C PHE A 214 -8.98 6.00 1.72
N MET A 215 -8.87 4.81 1.18
CA MET A 215 -8.71 4.55 -0.23
C MET A 215 -9.61 3.36 -0.60
N GLU A 216 -9.84 3.19 -1.90
CA GLU A 216 -10.71 2.15 -2.43
C GLU A 216 -10.05 1.48 -3.62
N TYR A 217 -10.13 0.15 -3.68
CA TYR A 217 -9.83 -0.60 -4.89
C TYR A 217 -11.01 -0.47 -5.87
N ARG A 218 -10.77 -0.02 -7.10
CA ARG A 218 -11.78 0.08 -8.15
C ARG A 218 -11.49 -0.87 -9.31
N TYR A 219 -12.53 -1.50 -9.83
CA TYR A 219 -12.48 -2.35 -11.02
C TYR A 219 -13.77 -2.25 -11.87
N PRO A 220 -13.67 -2.12 -13.20
CA PRO A 220 -12.45 -1.88 -13.96
C PRO A 220 -11.93 -0.46 -13.70
N CYS A 221 -10.62 -0.28 -13.74
CA CYS A 221 -10.04 1.05 -13.68
C CYS A 221 -10.28 1.75 -15.02
N ARG A 222 -11.20 2.72 -15.06
CA ARG A 222 -11.42 3.53 -16.26
C ARG A 222 -10.24 4.49 -16.42
N ARG A 223 -9.34 4.22 -17.36
CA ARG A 223 -8.35 5.22 -17.79
C ARG A 223 -9.08 6.43 -18.39
N GLY A 224 -8.66 7.62 -17.99
CA GLY A 224 -8.96 8.84 -18.73
C GLY A 224 -8.32 8.74 -20.11
N SER A 225 -8.96 9.33 -21.11
CA SER A 225 -8.69 9.17 -22.54
C SER A 225 -7.21 9.22 -22.95
N VAL A 226 -6.53 8.08 -22.90
CA VAL A 226 -5.27 7.85 -23.64
C VAL A 226 -5.38 6.46 -24.23
N ALA A 227 -5.55 6.44 -25.55
CA ALA A 227 -5.71 5.25 -26.35
C ALA A 227 -4.41 4.41 -26.38
N ASP A 228 -4.60 3.14 -26.74
CA ASP A 228 -3.60 2.21 -27.28
C ASP A 228 -2.75 1.39 -26.29
N SER A 229 -3.41 0.50 -25.53
CA SER A 229 -2.84 -0.82 -25.26
C SER A 229 -3.95 -1.88 -25.07
N PRO A 230 -4.06 -2.90 -25.93
CA PRO A 230 -5.09 -3.95 -25.85
C PRO A 230 -5.06 -4.81 -24.57
N ALA A 231 -4.04 -4.65 -23.71
CA ALA A 231 -3.89 -5.39 -22.47
C ALA A 231 -4.43 -4.66 -21.23
N ALA A 232 -5.02 -3.48 -21.40
CA ALA A 232 -5.27 -2.55 -20.30
C ALA A 232 -6.74 -2.25 -19.97
N GLU A 233 -7.69 -2.91 -20.62
CA GLU A 233 -9.12 -2.63 -20.43
C GLU A 233 -9.74 -3.29 -19.18
N ASP A 234 -9.00 -4.14 -18.46
CA ASP A 234 -9.49 -4.96 -17.34
C ASP A 234 -8.48 -5.07 -16.19
N THR A 235 -7.95 -3.95 -15.70
CA THR A 235 -7.08 -3.92 -14.50
C THR A 235 -7.74 -3.12 -13.38
N GLY A 236 -7.38 -3.45 -12.12
CA GLY A 236 -7.82 -2.69 -10.96
C GLY A 236 -6.86 -1.54 -10.63
N CYS A 237 -7.35 -0.53 -9.92
CA CYS A 237 -6.53 0.56 -9.40
C CYS A 237 -6.96 0.98 -7.99
N VAL A 238 -6.11 1.75 -7.32
CA VAL A 238 -6.41 2.35 -6.02
C VAL A 238 -6.69 3.84 -6.20
N VAL A 239 -7.76 4.31 -5.56
CA VAL A 239 -8.15 5.71 -5.52
C VAL A 239 -8.24 6.20 -4.08
N ALA A 240 -7.91 7.46 -3.84
CA ALA A 240 -8.17 8.06 -2.53
C ALA A 240 -9.66 8.41 -2.42
N THR A 241 -10.24 8.12 -1.26
CA THR A 241 -11.64 8.47 -0.95
C THR A 241 -11.75 9.45 0.21
N SER A 242 -10.63 9.76 0.88
CA SER A 242 -10.52 10.82 1.87
C SER A 242 -9.20 11.58 1.77
N ASP A 243 -9.17 12.75 2.41
CA ASP A 243 -7.92 13.42 2.79
C ASP A 243 -7.17 12.62 3.86
N PHE A 244 -5.92 13.02 4.12
CA PHE A 244 -5.12 12.51 5.24
C PHE A 244 -5.74 12.89 6.59
N MET A 245 -5.89 11.89 7.44
CA MET A 245 -6.38 11.97 8.81
C MET A 245 -5.24 11.67 9.77
N PRO A 246 -4.99 12.52 10.79
CA PRO A 246 -3.93 12.29 11.75
C PRO A 246 -4.04 10.93 12.46
N LEU A 247 -2.91 10.29 12.67
CA LEU A 247 -2.76 9.19 13.63
C LEU A 247 -2.80 9.82 15.03
N GLY A 248 -3.74 9.36 15.86
CA GLY A 248 -3.97 9.90 17.21
C GLY A 248 -2.95 9.46 18.24
#